data_AF-A0A316H925-F1
#
_entry.id   AF-A0A316H925-F1
#
_cell.length_a   1.000
_cell.length_b   1.000
_cell.length_c   1.000
_cell.angle_alpha   90.00
_cell.angle_beta   90.00
_cell.angle_gamma   90.00
#
_symmetry.space_group_name_H-M   'P 1'
#
loop_
_entity.id
_entity.type
_entity.pdbx_description
1 polymer ?
#
loop_
_entity_poly.entity_id
_entity_poly.type
_entity_poly.pdbx_seq_one_letter_code
_entity_poly.pdbx_strand_id
1 'polypeptide(L)'
;MKFKQIIAVLTAASLAFTSCEKANKDVDTTPQNGSATGEVSGVWAKGSVHEIKGDIIIPEGKTLTIEEGVTVLMDATAKPEVIVKGNLYSLGTAENPVKFTVSDAYRTADNKFGKLWGGILAAPTSTEVLLDHTILEYGGNTTSDASTSVKMGLYKAVAGENLPALWFSNVNGKLVVTNSIIRNFQEDCTYIEGGKIIFSNNVFYTTGVTGGEAMNFKSGCLADVAYNFVYSCNTNALKLSNSGDRNPQAYIIAYNNTMVNTGWRRPTAKGGSVWLEATVHADLYNNLFANTRFGIKRDPKKKEDSRSLNDYNWYYGYDQTTVNQFQVGTNDVVAGGAHDVRGTKAGENDPKFVNYPLDNPVSSPDYNTAWDFHLQGNSPALGKGVTTFTRHHKAGLTMSNGLTYISPEPATYIGAYGTKL
;
A
#
# COMPACT_ATOMS: atom_id res chain seq x y z
N MET A 1 61.20 -16.80 -30.17
CA MET A 1 60.28 -17.43 -29.18
C MET A 1 58.88 -16.96 -29.54
N LYS A 2 58.11 -17.74 -30.31
CA LYS A 2 57.13 -18.76 -29.87
C LYS A 2 55.95 -18.19 -29.04
N PHE A 3 54.75 -18.28 -29.64
CA PHE A 3 53.45 -18.65 -29.01
C PHE A 3 52.81 -17.60 -28.06
N LYS A 4 51.54 -17.14 -28.11
CA LYS A 4 50.21 -17.66 -28.54
C LYS A 4 49.26 -16.47 -28.80
N GLN A 5 48.48 -16.46 -29.89
CA GLN A 5 46.99 -16.61 -29.95
C GLN A 5 46.22 -15.60 -29.06
N ILE A 6 45.26 -14.80 -29.55
CA ILE A 6 43.96 -15.23 -30.09
C ILE A 6 43.38 -14.17 -31.06
N ILE A 7 42.79 -14.68 -32.16
CA ILE A 7 41.91 -14.01 -33.14
C ILE A 7 40.45 -14.18 -32.70
N ALA A 8 39.60 -13.16 -32.84
CA ALA A 8 38.19 -13.22 -33.28
C ALA A 8 37.59 -11.80 -33.24
N VAL A 9 37.53 -11.06 -34.35
CA VAL A 9 36.40 -10.97 -35.30
C VAL A 9 35.05 -10.73 -34.60
N LEU A 10 34.61 -9.47 -34.60
CA LEU A 10 33.24 -9.06 -34.31
C LEU A 10 32.61 -8.55 -35.61
N THR A 11 32.02 -9.48 -36.36
CA THR A 11 31.11 -9.19 -37.47
C THR A 11 29.69 -9.06 -36.93
N ALA A 12 28.96 -8.09 -37.45
CA ALA A 12 27.59 -7.76 -37.13
C ALA A 12 26.62 -8.96 -37.25
N ALA A 13 25.69 -9.05 -36.30
CA ALA A 13 24.42 -9.71 -36.48
C ALA A 13 23.35 -8.89 -35.75
N SER A 14 22.63 -8.08 -36.53
CA SER A 14 21.31 -7.57 -36.20
C SER A 14 20.38 -8.75 -35.90
N LEU A 15 20.11 -8.99 -34.62
CA LEU A 15 19.07 -9.92 -34.19
C LEU A 15 17.78 -9.15 -34.05
N ALA A 16 16.85 -9.47 -34.95
CA ALA A 16 15.46 -9.07 -34.90
C ALA A 16 14.83 -9.58 -33.59
N PHE A 17 14.27 -8.66 -32.80
CA PHE A 17 13.28 -9.03 -31.78
C PHE A 17 11.92 -9.19 -32.46
N THR A 18 11.73 -10.31 -33.17
CA THR A 18 10.40 -10.84 -33.43
C THR A 18 9.95 -11.60 -32.18
N SER A 19 9.32 -10.88 -31.26
CA SER A 19 8.59 -11.46 -30.12
C SER A 19 7.25 -10.73 -29.94
N CYS A 20 6.52 -10.57 -31.04
CA CYS A 20 5.10 -10.22 -31.03
C CYS A 20 4.38 -11.35 -31.76
N GLU A 21 4.02 -12.45 -31.09
CA GLU A 21 3.01 -13.39 -31.61
C GLU A 21 2.47 -14.44 -30.61
N LYS A 22 2.59 -14.23 -29.28
CA LYS A 22 1.93 -15.10 -28.28
C LYS A 22 1.14 -14.37 -27.18
N ALA A 23 0.78 -13.11 -27.39
CA ALA A 23 -0.05 -12.34 -26.47
C ALA A 23 -1.35 -11.91 -27.16
N ASN A 24 -2.21 -12.86 -27.56
CA ASN A 24 -3.63 -12.57 -27.83
C ASN A 24 -4.42 -13.86 -28.06
N LYS A 25 -4.66 -14.65 -27.00
CA LYS A 25 -5.65 -15.74 -27.06
C LYS A 25 -6.96 -15.44 -26.33
N ASP A 26 -7.09 -14.25 -25.74
CA ASP A 26 -8.33 -13.72 -25.20
C ASP A 26 -8.51 -12.31 -25.80
N VAL A 27 -9.14 -12.23 -26.98
CA VAL A 27 -9.52 -10.93 -27.57
C VAL A 27 -10.59 -10.32 -26.68
N ASP A 28 -10.28 -9.18 -26.08
CA ASP A 28 -11.26 -8.36 -25.37
C ASP A 28 -12.25 -7.78 -26.39
N THR A 29 -13.53 -8.09 -26.23
CA THR A 29 -14.63 -7.58 -27.07
C THR A 29 -15.27 -6.32 -26.47
N THR A 30 -14.77 -5.82 -25.34
CA THR A 30 -15.27 -4.58 -24.75
C THR A 30 -14.85 -3.38 -25.61
N PRO A 31 -15.77 -2.45 -25.89
CA PRO A 31 -15.44 -1.25 -26.65
C PRO A 31 -14.31 -0.44 -25.99
N GLN A 32 -13.45 0.18 -26.82
CA GLN A 32 -12.35 1.06 -26.39
C GLN A 32 -12.80 2.21 -25.48
N ASN A 33 -14.07 2.58 -25.52
CA ASN A 33 -14.77 3.29 -24.46
C ASN A 33 -16.12 2.61 -24.28
N GLY A 34 -16.46 2.18 -23.07
CA GLY A 34 -17.66 1.37 -22.87
C GLY A 34 -18.13 1.33 -21.44
N SER A 35 -19.28 0.69 -21.21
CA SER A 35 -19.75 0.35 -19.87
C SER A 35 -19.60 -1.13 -19.58
N ALA A 36 -19.25 -1.48 -18.35
CA ALA A 36 -19.13 -2.87 -17.92
C ALA A 36 -19.96 -3.17 -16.66
N THR A 37 -20.45 -4.40 -16.59
CA THR A 37 -21.11 -5.03 -15.44
C THR A 37 -21.01 -6.55 -15.62
N GLY A 38 -20.99 -7.32 -14.53
CA GLY A 38 -20.86 -8.77 -14.60
C GLY A 38 -19.44 -9.23 -14.90
N GLU A 39 -19.28 -10.32 -15.64
CA GLU A 39 -17.96 -10.90 -15.88
C GLU A 39 -17.12 -10.06 -16.86
N VAL A 40 -15.86 -9.80 -16.48
CA VAL A 40 -14.88 -9.07 -17.31
C VAL A 40 -13.54 -9.81 -17.31
N SER A 41 -12.85 -9.79 -18.45
CA SER A 41 -11.50 -10.33 -18.62
C SER A 41 -10.92 -9.83 -19.95
N GLY A 42 -9.62 -10.00 -20.16
CA GLY A 42 -8.94 -9.51 -21.35
C GLY A 42 -8.06 -8.30 -21.06
N VAL A 43 -8.08 -7.32 -21.95
CA VAL A 43 -7.19 -6.15 -21.93
C VAL A 43 -8.00 -4.88 -22.13
N TRP A 44 -8.04 -4.04 -21.10
CA TRP A 44 -8.49 -2.67 -21.24
C TRP A 44 -7.35 -1.81 -21.77
N ALA A 45 -7.51 -1.38 -23.02
CA ALA A 45 -6.45 -0.76 -23.82
C ALA A 45 -6.07 0.63 -23.31
N LYS A 46 -4.80 0.98 -23.44
CA LYS A 46 -4.21 2.25 -22.99
C LYS A 46 -5.10 3.48 -23.26
N GLY A 47 -5.32 4.28 -22.22
CA GLY A 47 -6.06 5.54 -22.30
C GLY A 47 -7.58 5.42 -22.46
N SER A 48 -8.15 4.21 -22.40
CA SER A 48 -9.59 4.00 -22.45
C SER A 48 -10.32 4.51 -21.20
N VAL A 49 -11.63 4.72 -21.33
CA VAL A 49 -12.53 4.95 -20.19
C VAL A 49 -13.58 3.82 -20.12
N HIS A 50 -13.68 3.19 -18.96
CA HIS A 50 -14.66 2.13 -18.69
C HIS A 50 -15.63 2.55 -17.58
N GLU A 51 -16.89 2.77 -17.93
CA GLU A 51 -17.97 3.10 -16.98
C GLU A 51 -18.50 1.84 -16.29
N ILE A 52 -18.30 1.71 -14.98
CA ILE A 52 -18.73 0.55 -14.22
C ILE A 52 -20.09 0.85 -13.60
N LYS A 53 -21.15 0.29 -14.20
CA LYS A 53 -22.56 0.58 -13.85
C LYS A 53 -23.17 -0.41 -12.86
N GLY A 54 -22.42 -1.44 -12.51
CA GLY A 54 -22.78 -2.48 -11.56
C GLY A 54 -21.53 -3.31 -11.24
N ASP A 55 -21.66 -4.25 -10.30
CA ASP A 55 -20.54 -5.07 -9.87
C ASP A 55 -19.87 -5.78 -11.05
N ILE A 56 -18.54 -5.80 -11.06
CA ILE A 56 -17.76 -6.56 -12.04
C ILE A 56 -17.01 -7.71 -11.37
N ILE A 57 -16.86 -8.80 -12.10
CA ILE A 57 -16.23 -10.03 -11.62
C ILE A 57 -15.17 -10.46 -12.62
N ILE A 58 -13.92 -10.61 -12.19
CA ILE A 58 -12.89 -11.27 -12.98
C ILE A 58 -12.96 -12.77 -12.65
N PRO A 59 -13.41 -13.65 -13.56
CA PRO A 59 -13.65 -15.05 -13.25
C PRO A 59 -12.37 -15.81 -12.89
N GLU A 60 -12.53 -16.92 -12.17
CA GLU A 60 -11.41 -17.82 -11.85
C GLU A 60 -10.77 -18.36 -13.14
N GLY A 61 -9.43 -18.43 -13.17
CA GLY A 61 -8.68 -18.83 -14.36
C GLY A 61 -8.65 -17.78 -15.48
N LYS A 62 -9.32 -16.64 -15.32
CA LYS A 62 -9.25 -15.49 -16.23
C LYS A 62 -8.39 -14.38 -15.66
N THR A 63 -7.97 -13.47 -16.54
CA THR A 63 -7.16 -12.30 -16.18
C THR A 63 -7.79 -11.06 -16.78
N LEU A 64 -7.84 -9.98 -16.03
CA LEU A 64 -8.02 -8.64 -16.57
C LEU A 64 -6.69 -7.89 -16.48
N THR A 65 -6.21 -7.41 -17.62
CA THR A 65 -5.08 -6.49 -17.71
C THR A 65 -5.62 -5.11 -18.05
N ILE A 66 -5.18 -4.10 -17.33
CA ILE A 66 -5.57 -2.71 -17.52
C ILE A 66 -4.28 -1.95 -17.82
N GLU A 67 -4.16 -1.48 -19.06
CA GLU A 67 -2.97 -0.76 -19.52
C GLU A 67 -2.92 0.67 -18.98
N GLU A 68 -1.76 1.31 -19.15
CA GLU A 68 -1.52 2.65 -18.63
C GLU A 68 -2.56 3.70 -19.10
N GLY A 69 -2.84 4.69 -18.26
CA GLY A 69 -3.76 5.79 -18.57
C GLY A 69 -5.25 5.42 -18.62
N VAL A 70 -5.62 4.16 -18.39
CA VAL A 70 -7.04 3.76 -18.34
C VAL A 70 -7.73 4.40 -17.14
N THR A 71 -8.95 4.92 -17.36
CA THR A 71 -9.85 5.37 -16.31
C THR A 71 -11.01 4.41 -16.13
N VAL A 72 -11.10 3.81 -14.95
CA VAL A 72 -12.22 2.97 -14.50
C VAL A 72 -13.17 3.87 -13.70
N LEU A 73 -14.28 4.24 -14.33
CA LEU A 73 -15.22 5.23 -13.83
C LEU A 73 -16.42 4.56 -13.16
N MET A 74 -16.41 4.54 -11.82
CA MET A 74 -17.43 3.90 -11.00
C MET A 74 -18.69 4.76 -10.93
N ASP A 75 -19.84 4.13 -11.15
CA ASP A 75 -21.14 4.76 -10.95
C ASP A 75 -21.42 4.97 -9.44
N ALA A 76 -21.48 6.22 -9.01
CA ALA A 76 -21.65 6.58 -7.60
C ALA A 76 -23.06 6.29 -7.03
N THR A 77 -24.03 6.01 -7.91
CA THR A 77 -25.40 5.62 -7.53
C THR A 77 -25.47 4.11 -7.35
N ALA A 78 -24.92 3.34 -8.29
CA ALA A 78 -24.88 1.88 -8.21
C ALA A 78 -23.87 1.37 -7.16
N LYS A 79 -22.79 2.13 -6.93
CA LYS A 79 -21.72 1.84 -5.97
C LYS A 79 -21.07 0.46 -6.15
N PRO A 80 -20.56 0.17 -7.36
CA PRO A 80 -20.12 -1.17 -7.75
C PRO A 80 -18.96 -1.70 -6.91
N GLU A 81 -18.93 -3.01 -6.75
CA GLU A 81 -17.82 -3.80 -6.23
C GLU A 81 -16.98 -4.39 -7.38
N VAL A 82 -15.66 -4.49 -7.20
CA VAL A 82 -14.77 -5.19 -8.14
C VAL A 82 -14.36 -6.51 -7.50
N ILE A 83 -14.93 -7.62 -7.95
CA ILE A 83 -14.60 -8.95 -7.44
C ILE A 83 -13.52 -9.58 -8.32
N VAL A 84 -12.42 -10.02 -7.70
CA VAL A 84 -11.32 -10.68 -8.42
C VAL A 84 -11.25 -12.12 -7.99
N LYS A 85 -11.77 -13.05 -8.80
CA LYS A 85 -11.59 -14.49 -8.60
C LYS A 85 -10.41 -15.06 -9.39
N GLY A 86 -10.09 -14.44 -10.53
CA GLY A 86 -8.91 -14.69 -11.34
C GLY A 86 -7.77 -13.74 -11.00
N ASN A 87 -7.13 -13.15 -12.01
CA ASN A 87 -6.01 -12.23 -11.82
C ASN A 87 -6.34 -10.81 -12.29
N LEU A 88 -5.76 -9.81 -11.61
CA LEU A 88 -5.87 -8.40 -11.98
C LEU A 88 -4.46 -7.80 -12.13
N TYR A 89 -4.17 -7.25 -13.31
CA TYR A 89 -2.95 -6.47 -13.56
C TYR A 89 -3.34 -5.05 -13.96
N SER A 90 -3.14 -4.09 -13.05
CA SER A 90 -3.29 -2.67 -13.30
C SER A 90 -1.91 -2.06 -13.52
N LEU A 91 -1.60 -1.72 -14.76
CA LEU A 91 -0.25 -1.43 -15.25
C LEU A 91 -0.13 0.04 -15.70
N GLY A 92 -0.18 0.95 -14.73
CA GLY A 92 0.03 2.37 -14.98
C GLY A 92 1.50 2.73 -15.19
N THR A 93 1.72 4.00 -15.52
CA THR A 93 3.02 4.67 -15.46
C THR A 93 2.92 5.94 -14.61
N ALA A 94 4.05 6.55 -14.25
CA ALA A 94 4.07 7.81 -13.51
C ALA A 94 3.35 8.93 -14.28
N GLU A 95 3.51 8.95 -15.61
CA GLU A 95 2.88 9.91 -16.51
C GLU A 95 1.42 9.55 -16.80
N ASN A 96 1.11 8.26 -16.94
CA ASN A 96 -0.23 7.77 -17.27
C ASN A 96 -0.67 6.70 -16.25
N PRO A 97 -1.08 7.10 -15.03
CA PRO A 97 -1.54 6.14 -14.04
C PRO A 97 -2.87 5.50 -14.47
N VAL A 98 -3.11 4.26 -14.05
CA VAL A 98 -4.46 3.67 -14.10
C VAL A 98 -5.28 4.26 -12.96
N LYS A 99 -6.51 4.69 -13.23
CA LYS A 99 -7.34 5.39 -12.25
C LYS A 99 -8.69 4.73 -12.02
N PHE A 100 -8.93 4.22 -10.82
CA PHE A 100 -10.24 3.81 -10.34
C PHE A 100 -10.86 4.96 -9.54
N THR A 101 -11.93 5.56 -10.08
CA THR A 101 -12.48 6.81 -9.55
C THR A 101 -13.96 6.96 -9.89
N VAL A 102 -14.54 8.08 -9.50
CA VAL A 102 -15.88 8.53 -9.86
C VAL A 102 -15.81 9.75 -10.77
N SER A 103 -16.95 10.11 -11.38
CA SER A 103 -17.09 11.36 -12.14
C SER A 103 -16.71 12.58 -11.29
N ASP A 104 -16.14 13.60 -11.95
CA ASP A 104 -15.71 14.85 -11.32
C ASP A 104 -16.82 15.53 -10.52
N ALA A 105 -18.08 15.39 -10.93
CA ALA A 105 -19.24 15.93 -10.23
C ALA A 105 -19.40 15.41 -8.80
N TYR A 106 -18.85 14.23 -8.49
CA TYR A 106 -18.89 13.65 -7.15
C TYR A 106 -17.63 13.93 -6.32
N ARG A 107 -16.60 14.56 -6.89
CA ARG A 107 -15.34 14.86 -6.18
C ARG A 107 -15.45 16.17 -5.41
N THR A 108 -16.36 16.18 -4.44
CA THR A 108 -16.71 17.35 -3.62
C THR A 108 -16.14 17.22 -2.21
N ALA A 109 -16.17 18.31 -1.44
CA ALA A 109 -15.76 18.29 -0.03
C ALA A 109 -16.59 17.32 0.82
N ASP A 110 -17.88 17.17 0.53
CA ASP A 110 -18.78 16.25 1.24
C ASP A 110 -18.42 14.78 1.01
N ASN A 111 -17.88 14.47 -0.17
CA ASN A 111 -17.43 13.13 -0.54
C ASN A 111 -15.93 12.90 -0.27
N LYS A 112 -15.28 13.76 0.52
CA LYS A 112 -13.83 13.67 0.82
C LYS A 112 -13.40 12.29 1.34
N PHE A 113 -14.27 11.57 2.02
CA PHE A 113 -14.00 10.23 2.55
C PHE A 113 -14.73 9.10 1.80
N GLY A 114 -15.13 9.32 0.54
CA GLY A 114 -15.58 8.25 -0.35
C GLY A 114 -17.01 7.76 -0.08
N LYS A 115 -17.19 6.44 0.02
CA LYS A 115 -18.48 5.70 -0.04
C LYS A 115 -19.19 5.73 -1.39
N LEU A 116 -18.49 6.01 -2.48
CA LEU A 116 -19.09 6.15 -3.79
C LEU A 116 -18.98 4.88 -4.65
N TRP A 117 -18.12 3.94 -4.26
CA TRP A 117 -18.09 2.58 -4.80
C TRP A 117 -17.51 1.65 -3.74
N GLY A 118 -17.53 0.33 -3.99
CA GLY A 118 -17.09 -0.66 -3.02
C GLY A 118 -15.57 -0.65 -2.79
N GLY A 119 -14.88 -1.51 -3.52
CA GLY A 119 -13.44 -1.73 -3.42
C GLY A 119 -13.03 -2.87 -4.35
N ILE A 120 -11.74 -3.19 -4.38
CA ILE A 120 -11.22 -4.36 -5.07
C ILE A 120 -11.16 -5.51 -4.08
N LEU A 121 -11.97 -6.55 -4.30
CA LEU A 121 -12.13 -7.69 -3.41
C LEU A 121 -11.59 -8.95 -4.09
N ALA A 122 -10.32 -9.24 -3.86
CA ALA A 122 -9.65 -10.41 -4.41
C ALA A 122 -9.88 -11.65 -3.53
N ALA A 123 -10.69 -12.55 -4.06
CA ALA A 123 -11.13 -13.77 -3.41
C ALA A 123 -9.97 -14.74 -3.16
N PRO A 124 -10.15 -15.77 -2.31
CA PRO A 124 -9.12 -16.78 -2.07
C PRO A 124 -8.64 -17.53 -3.33
N THR A 125 -9.43 -17.55 -4.40
CA THR A 125 -9.06 -18.14 -5.71
C THR A 125 -8.13 -17.24 -6.52
N SER A 126 -8.07 -15.94 -6.24
CA SER A 126 -7.21 -15.00 -6.97
C SER A 126 -5.75 -15.30 -6.65
N THR A 127 -4.99 -15.71 -7.66
CA THR A 127 -3.59 -16.08 -7.45
C THR A 127 -2.67 -14.88 -7.54
N GLU A 128 -3.02 -13.86 -8.34
CA GLU A 128 -2.18 -12.71 -8.58
C GLU A 128 -2.97 -11.40 -8.71
N VAL A 129 -2.58 -10.40 -7.92
CA VAL A 129 -3.01 -9.01 -8.08
C VAL A 129 -1.79 -8.11 -8.15
N LEU A 130 -1.75 -7.25 -9.15
CA LEU A 130 -0.69 -6.27 -9.38
C LEU A 130 -1.32 -4.90 -9.61
N LEU A 131 -0.93 -3.94 -8.78
CA LEU A 131 -1.22 -2.52 -8.93
C LEU A 131 0.10 -1.77 -9.04
N ASP A 132 0.48 -1.34 -10.24
CA ASP A 132 1.64 -0.47 -10.48
C ASP A 132 1.15 0.88 -11.01
N HIS A 133 1.58 1.98 -10.40
CA HIS A 133 1.11 3.35 -10.71
C HIS A 133 -0.42 3.42 -10.83
N THR A 134 -1.11 2.85 -9.87
CA THR A 134 -2.57 2.83 -9.82
C THR A 134 -3.08 3.83 -8.80
N ILE A 135 -4.10 4.60 -9.14
CA ILE A 135 -4.81 5.50 -8.24
C ILE A 135 -6.16 4.87 -7.90
N LEU A 136 -6.36 4.52 -6.63
CA LEU A 136 -7.66 4.14 -6.09
C LEU A 136 -8.21 5.30 -5.27
N GLU A 137 -9.42 5.77 -5.59
CA GLU A 137 -10.03 6.88 -4.85
C GLU A 137 -11.55 6.81 -4.74
N TYR A 138 -12.08 7.43 -3.67
CA TYR A 138 -13.51 7.63 -3.42
C TYR A 138 -14.36 6.37 -3.16
N GLY A 139 -13.74 5.23 -2.88
CA GLY A 139 -14.45 3.98 -2.56
C GLY A 139 -14.79 3.82 -1.08
N GLY A 140 -15.05 2.59 -0.67
CA GLY A 140 -15.38 2.20 0.71
C GLY A 140 -16.87 2.24 1.03
N ASN A 141 -17.73 1.84 0.09
CA ASN A 141 -19.16 1.72 0.33
C ASN A 141 -19.47 0.70 1.45
N THR A 142 -20.59 0.92 2.14
CA THR A 142 -21.10 0.01 3.16
C THR A 142 -21.88 -1.12 2.51
N THR A 143 -21.54 -2.37 2.84
CA THR A 143 -22.22 -3.56 2.31
C THR A 143 -23.67 -3.64 2.77
N SER A 144 -24.50 -4.27 1.94
CA SER A 144 -25.86 -4.70 2.30
C SER A 144 -26.01 -6.20 2.03
N ASP A 145 -27.13 -6.82 2.42
CA ASP A 145 -27.41 -8.21 2.05
C ASP A 145 -27.47 -8.42 0.52
N ALA A 146 -27.66 -7.35 -0.25
CA ALA A 146 -27.65 -7.38 -1.70
C ALA A 146 -26.25 -7.34 -2.32
N SER A 147 -25.22 -6.92 -1.58
CA SER A 147 -23.83 -6.82 -2.04
C SER A 147 -23.32 -8.16 -2.58
N THR A 148 -22.60 -8.13 -3.70
CA THR A 148 -22.03 -9.33 -4.31
C THR A 148 -21.03 -10.01 -3.38
N SER A 149 -20.16 -9.25 -2.72
CA SER A 149 -19.24 -9.75 -1.69
C SER A 149 -19.93 -10.51 -0.57
N VAL A 150 -21.04 -9.99 -0.04
CA VAL A 150 -21.82 -10.65 1.02
C VAL A 150 -22.43 -11.95 0.50
N LYS A 151 -23.09 -11.92 -0.67
CA LYS A 151 -23.68 -13.11 -1.30
C LYS A 151 -22.65 -14.21 -1.61
N MET A 152 -21.42 -13.82 -1.95
CA MET A 152 -20.33 -14.73 -2.26
C MET A 152 -19.51 -15.17 -1.04
N GLY A 153 -19.83 -14.69 0.17
CA GLY A 153 -19.07 -14.99 1.37
C GLY A 153 -17.64 -14.42 1.37
N LEU A 154 -17.42 -13.32 0.67
CA LEU A 154 -16.15 -12.60 0.59
C LEU A 154 -16.08 -11.51 1.66
N TYR A 155 -14.86 -11.12 2.05
CA TYR A 155 -14.54 -10.05 3.01
C TYR A 155 -15.54 -9.86 4.16
N LYS A 156 -15.23 -10.45 5.33
CA LYS A 156 -16.11 -10.50 6.52
C LYS A 156 -17.48 -11.17 6.31
N ALA A 157 -17.96 -11.32 5.07
CA ALA A 157 -19.17 -12.03 4.67
C ALA A 157 -20.45 -11.55 5.38
N VAL A 158 -20.54 -10.25 5.70
CA VAL A 158 -21.69 -9.66 6.41
C VAL A 158 -22.05 -8.28 5.87
N ALA A 159 -23.33 -7.92 5.98
CA ALA A 159 -23.84 -6.58 5.71
C ALA A 159 -23.43 -5.57 6.80
N GLY A 160 -23.44 -4.28 6.44
CA GLY A 160 -23.14 -3.18 7.36
C GLY A 160 -21.65 -2.87 7.53
N GLU A 161 -20.78 -3.56 6.78
CA GLU A 161 -19.33 -3.36 6.83
C GLU A 161 -18.88 -2.42 5.70
N ASN A 162 -18.01 -1.47 6.01
CA ASN A 162 -17.36 -0.68 4.95
C ASN A 162 -16.29 -1.54 4.27
N LEU A 163 -16.28 -1.51 2.94
CA LEU A 163 -15.28 -2.22 2.14
C LEU A 163 -13.93 -1.48 2.16
N PRO A 164 -12.79 -2.20 2.13
CA PRO A 164 -11.49 -1.58 1.97
C PRO A 164 -11.26 -1.20 0.49
N ALA A 165 -10.25 -0.37 0.20
CA ALA A 165 -9.84 -0.15 -1.20
C ALA A 165 -9.35 -1.43 -1.86
N LEU A 166 -8.62 -2.26 -1.11
CA LEU A 166 -8.13 -3.56 -1.53
C LEU A 166 -8.26 -4.60 -0.42
N TRP A 167 -8.97 -5.69 -0.71
CA TRP A 167 -8.93 -6.93 0.05
C TRP A 167 -8.28 -8.03 -0.78
N PHE A 168 -7.41 -8.83 -0.18
CA PHE A 168 -6.77 -9.98 -0.81
C PHE A 168 -6.65 -11.13 0.20
N SER A 169 -7.04 -12.35 -0.17
CA SER A 169 -7.20 -13.45 0.80
C SER A 169 -6.57 -14.78 0.38
N ASN A 170 -5.70 -14.79 -0.64
CA ASN A 170 -5.01 -16.03 -1.05
C ASN A 170 -3.63 -16.15 -0.38
N VAL A 171 -3.50 -17.08 0.57
CA VAL A 171 -2.24 -17.36 1.30
C VAL A 171 -1.09 -17.81 0.39
N ASN A 172 -1.40 -18.42 -0.76
CA ASN A 172 -0.41 -18.87 -1.73
C ASN A 172 -0.21 -17.88 -2.89
N GLY A 173 -1.03 -16.83 -2.95
CA GLY A 173 -1.01 -15.87 -4.03
C GLY A 173 0.10 -14.83 -3.90
N LYS A 174 0.25 -14.01 -4.94
CA LYS A 174 1.19 -12.89 -5.00
C LYS A 174 0.41 -11.60 -5.09
N LEU A 175 0.79 -10.63 -4.26
CA LEU A 175 0.22 -9.30 -4.28
C LEU A 175 1.34 -8.27 -4.39
N VAL A 176 1.29 -7.45 -5.42
CA VAL A 176 2.21 -6.32 -5.58
C VAL A 176 1.39 -5.05 -5.68
N VAL A 177 1.67 -4.09 -4.80
CA VAL A 177 1.14 -2.73 -4.87
C VAL A 177 2.34 -1.80 -4.83
N THR A 178 2.65 -1.17 -5.96
CA THR A 178 3.82 -0.31 -6.08
C THR A 178 3.52 1.00 -6.79
N ASN A 179 4.22 2.06 -6.40
CA ASN A 179 4.12 3.40 -6.99
C ASN A 179 2.68 3.94 -7.05
N SER A 180 1.80 3.43 -6.19
CA SER A 180 0.35 3.64 -6.28
C SER A 180 -0.15 4.65 -5.25
N ILE A 181 -1.30 5.26 -5.51
CA ILE A 181 -1.95 6.22 -4.61
C ILE A 181 -3.28 5.65 -4.15
N ILE A 182 -3.51 5.60 -2.84
CA ILE A 182 -4.81 5.19 -2.28
C ILE A 182 -5.30 6.30 -1.36
N ARG A 183 -6.43 6.92 -1.72
CA ARG A 183 -6.92 8.13 -1.04
C ARG A 183 -8.43 8.24 -1.01
N ASN A 184 -8.96 9.09 -0.14
CA ASN A 184 -10.39 9.41 -0.10
C ASN A 184 -11.29 8.17 0.12
N PHE A 185 -10.83 7.20 0.91
CA PHE A 185 -11.63 6.03 1.28
C PHE A 185 -12.30 6.21 2.64
N GLN A 186 -13.43 5.54 2.82
CA GLN A 186 -14.23 5.63 4.04
C GLN A 186 -13.62 4.86 5.23
N GLU A 187 -12.92 3.76 4.93
CA GLU A 187 -12.41 2.77 5.89
C GLU A 187 -10.96 2.40 5.54
N ASP A 188 -10.51 1.18 5.84
CA ASP A 188 -9.17 0.69 5.55
C ASP A 188 -8.83 0.88 4.07
N CYS A 189 -7.63 1.40 3.77
CA CYS A 189 -7.10 1.35 2.42
C CYS A 189 -6.90 -0.13 2.03
N THR A 190 -6.22 -0.93 2.85
CA THR A 190 -6.03 -2.36 2.56
C THR A 190 -6.36 -3.25 3.73
N TYR A 191 -6.86 -4.45 3.44
CA TYR A 191 -7.07 -5.55 4.39
C TYR A 191 -6.58 -6.84 3.75
N ILE A 192 -5.40 -7.31 4.14
CA ILE A 192 -4.69 -8.42 3.45
C ILE A 192 -4.63 -9.64 4.37
N GLU A 193 -5.08 -10.78 3.87
CA GLU A 193 -5.19 -12.05 4.58
C GLU A 193 -4.47 -13.18 3.84
N GLY A 194 -3.16 -13.04 3.69
CA GLY A 194 -2.34 -14.06 3.06
C GLY A 194 -1.55 -13.56 1.87
N GLY A 195 -0.47 -14.27 1.56
CA GLY A 195 0.23 -14.16 0.30
C GLY A 195 1.68 -13.72 0.43
N LYS A 196 2.38 -13.75 -0.70
CA LYS A 196 3.71 -13.16 -0.89
C LYS A 196 3.51 -11.74 -1.39
N ILE A 197 3.92 -10.75 -0.59
CA ILE A 197 3.46 -9.38 -0.76
C ILE A 197 4.62 -8.39 -0.87
N ILE A 198 4.53 -7.48 -1.84
CA ILE A 198 5.38 -6.28 -1.93
C ILE A 198 4.48 -5.05 -1.92
N PHE A 199 4.67 -4.16 -0.95
CA PHE A 199 4.08 -2.83 -0.91
C PHE A 199 5.20 -1.79 -0.96
N SER A 200 5.44 -1.17 -2.11
CA SER A 200 6.57 -0.24 -2.30
C SER A 200 6.20 1.11 -2.88
N ASN A 201 6.82 2.19 -2.38
CA ASN A 201 6.71 3.53 -2.98
C ASN A 201 5.26 4.07 -3.11
N ASN A 202 4.33 3.59 -2.28
CA ASN A 202 2.94 4.02 -2.36
C ASN A 202 2.68 5.25 -1.51
N VAL A 203 1.60 5.97 -1.83
CA VAL A 203 1.15 7.16 -1.11
C VAL A 203 -0.27 6.94 -0.61
N PHE A 204 -0.48 7.08 0.70
CA PHE A 204 -1.78 6.93 1.36
C PHE A 204 -2.17 8.22 2.07
N TYR A 205 -3.35 8.77 1.79
CA TYR A 205 -3.80 9.98 2.48
C TYR A 205 -5.31 10.20 2.43
N THR A 206 -5.81 11.01 3.37
CA THR A 206 -7.23 11.41 3.43
C THR A 206 -8.18 10.21 3.45
N THR A 207 -7.87 9.19 4.26
CA THR A 207 -8.68 7.95 4.34
C THR A 207 -9.13 7.66 5.77
N GLY A 208 -10.36 7.18 5.91
CA GLY A 208 -10.95 6.71 7.17
C GLY A 208 -11.72 7.79 7.92
N VAL A 209 -12.84 7.44 8.54
CA VAL A 209 -13.68 8.36 9.36
C VAL A 209 -13.78 7.90 10.81
N THR A 210 -14.37 6.73 11.06
CA THR A 210 -14.53 6.11 12.39
C THR A 210 -13.45 5.05 12.68
N GLY A 211 -12.73 4.66 11.63
CA GLY A 211 -11.64 3.71 11.54
C GLY A 211 -10.91 3.96 10.22
N GLY A 212 -9.93 3.12 9.88
CA GLY A 212 -9.23 3.18 8.61
C GLY A 212 -7.71 3.15 8.78
N GLU A 213 -7.14 1.99 8.46
CA GLU A 213 -5.71 1.76 8.36
C GLU A 213 -5.19 2.03 6.94
N ALA A 214 -3.96 2.51 6.78
CA ALA A 214 -3.36 2.56 5.43
C ALA A 214 -3.02 1.15 4.92
N MET A 215 -2.44 0.31 5.79
CA MET A 215 -2.11 -1.07 5.46
C MET A 215 -2.42 -1.99 6.64
N ASN A 216 -3.36 -2.92 6.47
CA ASN A 216 -3.78 -3.87 7.50
C ASN A 216 -3.46 -5.30 7.05
N PHE A 217 -2.44 -5.90 7.67
CA PHE A 217 -1.99 -7.26 7.38
C PHE A 217 -2.46 -8.24 8.46
N LYS A 218 -3.01 -9.38 8.03
CA LYS A 218 -3.48 -10.49 8.86
C LYS A 218 -2.58 -11.72 8.73
N SER A 219 -2.94 -12.81 9.42
CA SER A 219 -2.27 -14.11 9.28
C SER A 219 -2.14 -14.57 7.82
N GLY A 220 -1.09 -15.34 7.52
CA GLY A 220 -0.78 -15.81 6.16
C GLY A 220 0.12 -14.87 5.34
N CYS A 221 0.35 -13.64 5.79
CA CYS A 221 1.10 -12.63 5.02
C CYS A 221 2.62 -12.79 5.21
N LEU A 222 3.35 -12.84 4.09
CA LEU A 222 4.81 -12.66 4.03
C LEU A 222 5.10 -11.40 3.21
N ALA A 223 5.29 -10.26 3.89
CA ALA A 223 5.24 -8.94 3.26
C ALA A 223 6.51 -8.13 3.46
N ASP A 224 7.02 -7.55 2.37
CA ASP A 224 7.96 -6.42 2.43
C ASP A 224 7.18 -5.12 2.20
N VAL A 225 7.26 -4.18 3.14
CA VAL A 225 6.54 -2.91 3.14
C VAL A 225 7.55 -1.76 3.16
N ALA A 226 7.85 -1.19 2.00
CA ALA A 226 9.03 -0.38 1.81
C ALA A 226 8.73 1.00 1.20
N TYR A 227 9.36 2.08 1.67
CA TYR A 227 9.29 3.39 0.97
C TYR A 227 7.89 3.96 0.79
N ASN A 228 6.92 3.54 1.59
CA ASN A 228 5.57 4.07 1.53
C ASN A 228 5.49 5.37 2.33
N PHE A 229 4.72 6.32 1.81
CA PHE A 229 4.36 7.55 2.50
C PHE A 229 2.90 7.49 2.95
N VAL A 230 2.66 7.75 4.23
CA VAL A 230 1.31 7.75 4.80
C VAL A 230 1.06 9.06 5.52
N TYR A 231 0.01 9.78 5.11
CA TYR A 231 -0.40 11.03 5.73
C TYR A 231 -1.82 10.95 6.30
N SER A 232 -1.94 11.18 7.60
CA SER A 232 -3.21 11.40 8.31
C SER A 232 -4.31 10.35 8.00
N CYS A 233 -3.92 9.08 7.82
CA CYS A 233 -4.86 7.96 7.94
C CYS A 233 -5.49 7.95 9.34
N ASN A 234 -6.76 7.59 9.41
CA ASN A 234 -7.59 7.81 10.59
C ASN A 234 -7.05 7.11 11.84
N THR A 235 -6.65 5.84 11.71
CA THR A 235 -6.18 5.02 12.83
C THR A 235 -4.67 4.80 12.78
N ASN A 236 -4.17 3.89 11.95
CA ASN A 236 -2.75 3.54 11.87
C ASN A 236 -2.27 3.66 10.43
N ALA A 237 -0.96 3.85 10.25
CA ALA A 237 -0.34 3.57 8.96
C ALA A 237 -0.27 2.07 8.75
N LEU A 238 0.26 1.34 9.74
CA LEU A 238 0.39 -0.11 9.70
C LEU A 238 -0.39 -0.75 10.84
N LYS A 239 -1.30 -1.65 10.50
CA LYS A 239 -1.87 -2.61 11.45
C LYS A 239 -1.36 -3.99 11.10
N LEU A 240 -0.49 -4.52 11.95
CA LEU A 240 0.19 -5.79 11.73
C LEU A 240 -0.35 -6.80 12.75
N SER A 241 -0.97 -7.86 12.24
CA SER A 241 -1.75 -8.79 13.05
C SER A 241 -1.56 -10.20 12.53
N ASN A 242 -1.39 -11.19 13.41
CA ASN A 242 -1.53 -12.60 13.02
C ASN A 242 -2.93 -13.15 13.37
N SER A 243 -3.95 -12.28 13.47
CA SER A 243 -5.34 -12.72 13.62
C SER A 243 -5.81 -13.57 12.44
N GLY A 244 -6.63 -14.58 12.72
CA GLY A 244 -7.12 -15.56 11.75
C GLY A 244 -6.31 -16.85 11.74
N ASP A 245 -5.15 -16.86 12.41
CA ASP A 245 -4.29 -18.03 12.67
C ASP A 245 -4.03 -18.91 11.42
N ARG A 246 -3.94 -18.28 10.24
CA ARG A 246 -3.57 -18.93 8.97
C ARG A 246 -2.08 -19.28 8.97
N ASN A 247 -1.70 -20.24 8.11
CA ASN A 247 -0.32 -20.64 7.88
C ASN A 247 0.17 -20.09 6.51
N PRO A 248 1.35 -19.43 6.43
CA PRO A 248 2.31 -19.15 7.50
C PRO A 248 1.82 -18.11 8.51
N GLN A 249 2.46 -18.06 9.68
CA GLN A 249 2.35 -16.91 10.59
C GLN A 249 2.63 -15.62 9.82
N ALA A 250 1.87 -14.56 10.09
CA ALA A 250 2.15 -13.25 9.52
C ALA A 250 3.58 -12.81 9.88
N TYR A 251 4.41 -12.60 8.86
CA TYR A 251 5.74 -12.02 8.97
C TYR A 251 5.85 -10.81 8.04
N ILE A 252 5.97 -9.63 8.63
CA ILE A 252 6.01 -8.35 7.92
C ILE A 252 7.35 -7.66 8.19
N ILE A 253 8.07 -7.32 7.13
CA ILE A 253 9.30 -6.54 7.18
C ILE A 253 8.97 -5.15 6.63
N ALA A 254 8.87 -4.14 7.50
CA ALA A 254 8.55 -2.78 7.11
C ALA A 254 9.75 -1.86 7.29
N TYR A 255 10.18 -1.22 6.20
CA TYR A 255 11.36 -0.38 6.23
C TYR A 255 11.29 0.87 5.37
N ASN A 256 12.03 1.90 5.78
CA ASN A 256 12.12 3.14 5.03
C ASN A 256 10.73 3.75 4.74
N ASN A 257 9.74 3.60 5.61
CA ASN A 257 8.43 4.26 5.41
C ASN A 257 8.42 5.62 6.12
N THR A 258 7.67 6.58 5.59
CA THR A 258 7.42 7.87 6.25
C THR A 258 5.95 7.96 6.64
N MET A 259 5.69 8.19 7.92
CA MET A 259 4.35 8.28 8.50
C MET A 259 4.20 9.66 9.14
N VAL A 260 3.18 10.40 8.71
CA VAL A 260 2.96 11.79 9.11
C VAL A 260 1.52 11.97 9.61
N ASN A 261 1.36 12.56 10.80
CA ASN A 261 0.05 12.91 11.37
C ASN A 261 -0.95 11.73 11.52
N THR A 262 -0.50 10.49 11.45
CA THR A 262 -1.39 9.32 11.54
C THR A 262 -1.92 9.12 12.96
N GLY A 263 -3.19 8.72 13.07
CA GLY A 263 -3.84 8.28 14.31
C GLY A 263 -4.47 9.37 15.17
N TRP A 264 -4.28 10.64 14.86
CA TRP A 264 -4.91 11.75 15.60
C TRP A 264 -6.41 11.88 15.40
N ARG A 265 -6.92 11.46 14.23
CA ARG A 265 -8.35 11.57 13.91
C ARG A 265 -9.22 10.50 14.58
N ARG A 266 -8.61 9.48 15.19
CA ARG A 266 -9.30 8.50 16.02
C ARG A 266 -8.91 8.65 17.49
N PRO A 267 -9.68 9.38 18.33
CA PRO A 267 -9.31 9.69 19.70
C PRO A 267 -9.52 8.53 20.69
N THR A 268 -9.20 7.29 20.31
CA THR A 268 -9.30 6.11 21.18
C THR A 268 -7.91 5.58 21.56
N ALA A 269 -7.84 4.53 22.39
CA ALA A 269 -6.57 3.83 22.70
C ALA A 269 -5.95 3.18 21.46
N LYS A 270 -6.79 2.84 20.47
CA LYS A 270 -6.42 2.43 19.11
C LYS A 270 -6.26 3.69 18.26
N GLY A 271 -5.17 3.78 17.50
CA GLY A 271 -4.86 4.92 16.65
C GLY A 271 -3.46 5.45 16.90
N GLY A 272 -2.48 4.92 16.17
CA GLY A 272 -1.06 5.30 16.20
C GLY A 272 -0.33 4.71 15.00
N SER A 273 0.86 5.17 14.67
CA SER A 273 1.47 4.86 13.36
C SER A 273 1.58 3.37 13.04
N VAL A 274 2.04 2.58 14.00
CA VAL A 274 2.10 1.11 13.85
C VAL A 274 1.41 0.45 15.04
N TRP A 275 0.54 -0.52 14.78
CA TRP A 275 -0.12 -1.36 15.78
C TRP A 275 0.23 -2.83 15.55
N LEU A 276 0.90 -3.44 16.52
CA LEU A 276 1.27 -4.85 16.52
C LEU A 276 0.31 -5.66 17.40
N GLU A 277 -0.22 -6.77 16.88
CA GLU A 277 -1.11 -7.63 17.67
C GLU A 277 -1.09 -9.11 17.25
N ALA A 278 -1.69 -9.93 18.10
CA ALA A 278 -2.07 -11.32 17.86
C ALA A 278 -0.92 -12.17 17.32
N THR A 279 0.25 -12.13 17.96
CA THR A 279 1.46 -12.90 17.61
C THR A 279 2.02 -12.66 16.22
N VAL A 280 1.82 -11.48 15.63
CA VAL A 280 2.53 -11.11 14.39
C VAL A 280 4.05 -11.13 14.61
N HIS A 281 4.82 -11.64 13.66
CA HIS A 281 6.26 -11.43 13.60
C HIS A 281 6.52 -10.18 12.74
N ALA A 282 7.16 -9.15 13.30
CA ALA A 282 7.39 -7.91 12.58
C ALA A 282 8.82 -7.40 12.74
N ASP A 283 9.42 -7.00 11.63
CA ASP A 283 10.74 -6.36 11.57
C ASP A 283 10.58 -4.92 11.06
N LEU A 284 10.88 -3.94 11.90
CA LEU A 284 10.59 -2.53 11.66
C LEU A 284 11.88 -1.69 11.70
N TYR A 285 12.38 -1.31 10.53
CA TYR A 285 13.67 -0.60 10.39
C TYR A 285 13.56 0.70 9.61
N ASN A 286 14.36 1.71 9.92
CA ASN A 286 14.47 2.93 9.11
C ASN A 286 13.15 3.69 8.89
N ASN A 287 12.13 3.50 9.74
CA ASN A 287 10.85 4.19 9.56
C ASN A 287 10.88 5.56 10.23
N LEU A 288 10.28 6.55 9.58
CA LEU A 288 10.22 7.93 10.04
C LEU A 288 8.79 8.27 10.49
N PHE A 289 8.67 8.66 11.75
CA PHE A 289 7.43 9.07 12.41
C PHE A 289 7.51 10.57 12.68
N ALA A 290 6.82 11.39 11.88
CA ALA A 290 6.76 12.83 12.06
C ALA A 290 5.37 13.27 12.51
N ASN A 291 5.27 13.87 13.70
CA ASN A 291 4.02 14.37 14.26
C ASN A 291 2.91 13.31 14.35
N THR A 292 3.28 12.04 14.39
CA THR A 292 2.33 10.96 14.50
C THR A 292 1.78 10.87 15.91
N ARG A 293 0.52 10.41 16.07
CA ARG A 293 -0.07 10.32 17.41
C ARG A 293 0.71 9.40 18.31
N PHE A 294 1.16 8.26 17.81
CA PHE A 294 2.07 7.38 18.54
C PHE A 294 3.14 6.87 17.59
N GLY A 295 4.20 6.28 18.13
CA GLY A 295 5.18 5.53 17.35
C GLY A 295 4.69 4.11 17.04
N ILE A 296 5.53 3.13 17.38
CA ILE A 296 5.19 1.71 17.31
C ILE A 296 4.52 1.30 18.62
N LYS A 297 3.29 0.80 18.53
CA LYS A 297 2.50 0.31 19.66
C LYS A 297 2.19 -1.17 19.53
N ARG A 298 1.89 -1.79 20.67
CA ARG A 298 1.40 -3.17 20.74
C ARG A 298 0.04 -3.27 21.42
N ASP A 299 -0.71 -4.31 21.10
CA ASP A 299 -1.85 -4.75 21.91
C ASP A 299 -1.32 -5.33 23.24
N PRO A 300 -1.69 -4.77 24.41
CA PRO A 300 -1.19 -5.24 25.70
C PRO A 300 -1.72 -6.64 26.09
N LYS A 301 -2.81 -7.10 25.47
CA LYS A 301 -3.44 -8.41 25.72
C LYS A 301 -2.98 -9.46 24.72
N LYS A 302 -2.93 -9.10 23.45
CA LYS A 302 -2.53 -10.00 22.35
C LYS A 302 -1.27 -9.45 21.70
N LYS A 303 -0.15 -9.57 22.39
CA LYS A 303 1.14 -9.03 21.94
C LYS A 303 1.60 -9.69 20.63
N GLU A 304 2.51 -9.00 19.96
CA GLU A 304 3.35 -9.52 18.89
C GLU A 304 4.20 -10.71 19.32
N ASP A 305 4.75 -11.43 18.35
CA ASP A 305 5.73 -12.49 18.58
C ASP A 305 7.02 -11.91 19.16
N SER A 306 7.61 -12.58 20.14
CA SER A 306 8.82 -12.11 20.82
C SER A 306 10.07 -12.09 19.93
N ARG A 307 10.02 -12.68 18.73
CA ARG A 307 11.07 -12.58 17.71
C ARG A 307 11.07 -11.25 16.97
N SER A 308 9.97 -10.48 17.05
CA SER A 308 9.83 -9.19 16.37
C SER A 308 10.94 -8.22 16.75
N LEU A 309 11.43 -7.49 15.75
CA LEU A 309 12.52 -6.53 15.89
C LEU A 309 12.07 -5.14 15.47
N ASN A 310 12.50 -4.11 16.20
CA ASN A 310 12.40 -2.72 15.77
C ASN A 310 13.62 -1.93 16.20
N ASP A 311 14.32 -1.31 15.25
CA ASP A 311 15.51 -0.50 15.50
C ASP A 311 15.70 0.51 14.37
N TYR A 312 16.57 1.50 14.54
CA TYR A 312 16.85 2.54 13.55
C TYR A 312 15.61 3.34 13.13
N ASN A 313 14.62 3.52 13.99
CA ASN A 313 13.44 4.33 13.69
C ASN A 313 13.61 5.77 14.21
N TRP A 314 12.96 6.72 13.55
CA TRP A 314 13.06 8.14 13.87
C TRP A 314 11.72 8.71 14.33
N TYR A 315 11.67 9.31 15.51
CA TYR A 315 10.46 9.89 16.09
C TYR A 315 10.64 11.37 16.34
N TYR A 316 9.83 12.16 15.63
CA TYR A 316 9.80 13.61 15.70
C TYR A 316 8.42 14.10 16.13
N GLY A 317 8.38 15.11 16.98
CA GLY A 317 7.17 15.85 17.34
C GLY A 317 7.44 17.35 17.40
N TYR A 318 6.63 18.13 16.71
CA TYR A 318 6.72 19.58 16.65
C TYR A 318 6.45 20.22 18.02
N ASP A 319 5.44 19.72 18.74
CA ASP A 319 5.06 20.18 20.07
C ASP A 319 5.27 19.11 21.16
N GLN A 320 5.25 19.54 22.42
CA GLN A 320 5.48 18.63 23.55
C GLN A 320 4.35 17.62 23.72
N THR A 321 3.11 17.98 23.36
CA THR A 321 1.95 17.08 23.43
C THR A 321 2.18 15.86 22.55
N THR A 322 2.69 16.06 21.34
CA THR A 322 3.03 15.02 20.37
C THR A 322 4.23 14.22 20.84
N VAL A 323 5.29 14.90 21.30
CA VAL A 323 6.49 14.23 21.84
C VAL A 323 6.14 13.27 22.96
N ASN A 324 5.27 13.67 23.88
CA ASN A 324 4.87 12.84 25.02
C ASN A 324 4.16 11.56 24.59
N GLN A 325 3.51 11.52 23.43
CA GLN A 325 2.74 10.36 23.05
C GLN A 325 3.59 9.15 22.69
N PHE A 326 4.75 9.36 22.06
CA PHE A 326 5.60 8.28 21.57
C PHE A 326 6.71 7.90 22.56
N GLN A 327 6.62 8.26 23.84
CA GLN A 327 7.63 7.89 24.83
C GLN A 327 7.45 6.45 25.33
N VAL A 328 8.57 5.74 25.49
CA VAL A 328 8.59 4.37 26.02
C VAL A 328 8.10 4.35 27.48
N GLY A 329 7.36 3.31 27.86
CA GLY A 329 6.76 3.18 29.20
C GLY A 329 5.39 3.85 29.32
N THR A 330 4.90 4.51 28.27
CA THR A 330 3.55 5.06 28.19
C THR A 330 2.83 4.53 26.95
N ASN A 331 1.50 4.55 26.95
CA ASN A 331 0.67 4.27 25.77
C ASN A 331 0.95 2.95 25.04
N ASP A 332 1.46 1.92 25.72
CA ASP A 332 1.87 0.64 25.11
C ASP A 332 2.90 0.77 23.98
N VAL A 333 3.71 1.83 24.01
CA VAL A 333 4.79 2.06 23.04
C VAL A 333 5.87 0.99 23.23
N VAL A 334 6.24 0.36 22.11
CA VAL A 334 7.29 -0.66 22.06
C VAL A 334 8.65 0.01 22.25
N ALA A 335 9.45 -0.50 23.19
CA ALA A 335 10.86 -0.13 23.27
C ALA A 335 11.58 -0.65 22.02
N GLY A 336 12.22 0.24 21.26
CA GLY A 336 13.08 -0.13 20.14
C GLY A 336 14.50 -0.44 20.56
N GLY A 337 15.33 -0.74 19.56
CA GLY A 337 16.76 -0.95 19.71
C GLY A 337 17.54 0.34 20.01
N ALA A 338 18.86 0.20 20.15
CA ALA A 338 19.74 1.27 20.59
C ALA A 338 19.92 2.41 19.56
N HIS A 339 19.51 2.21 18.31
CA HIS A 339 19.68 3.17 17.22
C HIS A 339 18.40 3.97 16.92
N ASP A 340 17.28 3.65 17.59
CA ASP A 340 16.09 4.49 17.53
C ASP A 340 16.42 5.92 18.03
N VAL A 341 16.05 6.92 17.23
CA VAL A 341 16.19 8.34 17.58
C VAL A 341 14.84 8.88 18.00
N ARG A 342 14.68 9.18 19.29
CA ARG A 342 13.41 9.66 19.86
C ARG A 342 13.61 11.02 20.51
N GLY A 343 13.00 12.06 19.94
CA GLY A 343 12.98 13.38 20.57
C GLY A 343 12.36 13.33 21.97
N THR A 344 12.95 14.03 22.93
CA THR A 344 12.44 14.19 24.30
C THR A 344 11.81 15.55 24.54
N LYS A 345 12.15 16.51 23.68
CA LYS A 345 11.61 17.88 23.69
C LYS A 345 10.96 18.21 22.35
N ALA A 346 9.98 19.10 22.39
CA ALA A 346 9.37 19.69 21.19
C ALA A 346 10.43 20.16 20.19
N GLY A 347 10.30 19.73 18.93
CA GLY A 347 11.18 20.13 17.82
C GLY A 347 12.56 19.45 17.78
N GLU A 348 12.90 18.62 18.77
CA GLU A 348 14.16 17.88 18.78
C GLU A 348 14.20 16.86 17.63
N ASN A 349 15.38 16.69 17.00
CA ASN A 349 15.58 15.74 15.91
C ASN A 349 14.68 16.02 14.70
N ASP A 350 14.48 17.29 14.36
CA ASP A 350 13.77 17.72 13.14
C ASP A 350 14.31 16.99 11.91
N PRO A 351 13.47 16.24 11.16
CA PRO A 351 13.91 15.51 9.98
C PRO A 351 14.30 16.41 8.81
N LYS A 352 14.01 17.71 8.86
CA LYS A 352 14.32 18.68 7.80
C LYS A 352 13.72 18.26 6.46
N PHE A 353 12.40 18.14 6.39
CA PHE A 353 11.72 17.96 5.10
C PHE A 353 11.94 19.18 4.19
N VAL A 354 12.05 18.97 2.89
CA VAL A 354 12.25 20.04 1.90
C VAL A 354 11.09 21.05 1.93
N ASN A 355 9.85 20.58 1.98
CA ASN A 355 8.66 21.44 1.98
C ASN A 355 7.49 20.81 2.73
N TYR A 356 7.44 20.96 4.05
CA TYR A 356 6.28 20.61 4.86
C TYR A 356 6.20 21.49 6.12
N PRO A 357 5.06 22.14 6.39
CA PRO A 357 4.85 22.88 7.64
C PRO A 357 4.72 21.89 8.82
N LEU A 358 5.76 21.79 9.64
CA LEU A 358 5.78 20.87 10.80
C LEU A 358 4.76 21.26 11.90
N ASP A 359 4.20 22.46 11.85
CA ASP A 359 3.12 22.94 12.72
C ASP A 359 1.72 22.68 12.14
N ASN A 360 1.62 22.02 10.97
CA ASN A 360 0.34 21.68 10.37
C ASN A 360 -0.53 20.88 11.34
N PRO A 361 -1.82 21.21 11.51
CA PRO A 361 -2.68 20.57 12.48
C PRO A 361 -2.66 19.05 12.35
N VAL A 362 -2.29 18.36 13.44
CA VAL A 362 -2.06 16.91 13.44
C VAL A 362 -3.31 16.09 13.12
N SER A 363 -4.50 16.67 13.29
CA SER A 363 -5.78 16.07 12.92
C SER A 363 -6.26 16.45 11.52
N SER A 364 -5.53 17.28 10.77
CA SER A 364 -5.91 17.68 9.42
C SER A 364 -5.83 16.49 8.45
N PRO A 365 -6.96 16.08 7.84
CA PRO A 365 -6.94 15.04 6.82
C PRO A 365 -6.45 15.56 5.46
N ASP A 366 -6.26 16.86 5.31
CA ASP A 366 -6.02 17.51 4.03
C ASP A 366 -4.54 17.42 3.66
N TYR A 367 -4.28 16.70 2.58
CA TYR A 367 -2.94 16.54 2.01
C TYR A 367 -2.74 17.52 0.86
N ASN A 368 -1.64 18.27 0.91
CA ASN A 368 -1.24 19.14 -0.20
C ASN A 368 -0.18 18.44 -1.05
N THR A 369 -0.49 18.18 -2.32
CA THR A 369 0.41 17.51 -3.26
C THR A 369 1.64 18.36 -3.64
N ALA A 370 1.68 19.64 -3.26
CA ALA A 370 2.87 20.49 -3.41
C ALA A 370 3.89 20.32 -2.27
N TRP A 371 3.53 19.62 -1.18
CA TRP A 371 4.48 19.29 -0.13
C TRP A 371 5.55 18.31 -0.63
N ASP A 372 6.75 18.44 -0.07
CA ASP A 372 7.91 17.62 -0.41
C ASP A 372 8.55 17.08 0.88
N PHE A 373 8.42 15.77 1.07
CA PHE A 373 8.90 15.04 2.24
C PHE A 373 10.28 14.41 2.02
N HIS A 374 10.98 14.74 0.92
CA HIS A 374 12.42 14.48 0.82
C HIS A 374 13.17 15.15 1.97
N LEU A 375 14.26 14.53 2.41
CA LEU A 375 15.15 15.12 3.40
C LEU A 375 16.02 16.20 2.75
N GLN A 376 16.20 17.32 3.44
CA GLN A 376 17.21 18.32 3.07
C GLN A 376 18.62 17.74 3.26
N GLY A 377 19.61 18.26 2.54
CA GLY A 377 21.00 17.77 2.58
C GLY A 377 21.69 17.87 3.95
N ASN A 378 21.15 18.67 4.86
CA ASN A 378 21.61 18.80 6.25
C ASN A 378 20.72 18.05 7.26
N SER A 379 19.81 17.20 6.78
CA SER A 379 18.93 16.43 7.65
C SER A 379 19.72 15.48 8.55
N PRO A 380 19.45 15.46 9.86
CA PRO A 380 20.09 14.54 10.79
C PRO A 380 19.65 13.08 10.62
N ALA A 381 18.60 12.85 9.82
CA ALA A 381 18.09 11.51 9.48
C ALA A 381 18.88 10.85 8.32
N LEU A 382 19.80 11.57 7.68
CA LEU A 382 20.73 11.02 6.69
C LEU A 382 21.85 10.21 7.36
N GLY A 383 22.26 9.10 6.75
CA GLY A 383 23.33 8.24 7.27
C GLY A 383 22.96 7.45 8.53
N LYS A 384 21.67 7.41 8.90
CA LYS A 384 21.15 6.73 10.10
C LYS A 384 20.43 5.43 9.79
N GLY A 385 20.22 5.08 8.52
CA GLY A 385 19.53 3.85 8.13
C GLY A 385 20.45 2.62 8.12
N VAL A 386 19.87 1.45 8.41
CA VAL A 386 20.52 0.14 8.32
C VAL A 386 20.15 -0.59 7.03
N THR A 387 21.09 -1.34 6.46
CA THR A 387 20.89 -2.06 5.19
C THR A 387 21.16 -3.57 5.27
N THR A 388 21.50 -4.08 6.45
CA THR A 388 22.03 -5.44 6.63
C THR A 388 20.97 -6.51 6.96
N PHE A 389 19.69 -6.16 6.99
CA PHE A 389 18.60 -7.13 7.22
C PHE A 389 18.20 -7.84 5.91
N THR A 390 17.54 -8.98 6.03
CA THR A 390 17.10 -9.79 4.89
C THR A 390 15.61 -9.60 4.63
N ARG A 391 15.28 -9.09 3.44
CA ARG A 391 13.91 -8.92 2.94
C ARG A 391 13.33 -10.25 2.45
N HIS A 392 12.01 -10.42 2.49
CA HIS A 392 11.36 -11.63 2.00
C HIS A 392 11.57 -11.83 0.50
N HIS A 393 11.36 -10.78 -0.28
CA HIS A 393 11.30 -10.83 -1.74
C HIS A 393 12.47 -10.09 -2.38
N LYS A 394 13.68 -10.24 -1.80
CA LYS A 394 14.94 -9.76 -2.39
C LYS A 394 15.18 -10.31 -3.80
N ALA A 395 14.75 -11.55 -4.06
CA ALA A 395 14.81 -12.17 -5.39
C ALA A 395 13.64 -11.75 -6.30
N GLY A 396 12.67 -11.03 -5.76
CA GLY A 396 11.46 -10.57 -6.44
C GLY A 396 10.32 -11.59 -6.52
N LEU A 397 9.17 -11.08 -6.94
CA LEU A 397 7.96 -11.80 -7.27
C LEU A 397 7.74 -11.70 -8.78
N THR A 398 7.97 -12.80 -9.49
CA THR A 398 7.63 -12.91 -10.92
C THR A 398 6.15 -13.25 -11.05
N MET A 399 5.40 -12.38 -11.72
CA MET A 399 3.99 -12.54 -12.03
C MET A 399 3.80 -13.40 -13.30
N SER A 400 2.60 -13.93 -13.53
CA SER A 400 2.33 -14.78 -14.70
C SER A 400 2.36 -14.03 -16.02
N ASN A 401 2.30 -12.69 -16.01
CA ASN A 401 2.54 -11.86 -17.18
C ASN A 401 4.04 -11.68 -17.52
N GLY A 402 4.95 -12.32 -16.77
CA GLY A 402 6.39 -12.29 -16.98
C GLY A 402 7.12 -11.12 -16.32
N LEU A 403 6.41 -10.14 -15.74
CA LEU A 403 7.02 -9.03 -15.00
C LEU A 403 7.51 -9.51 -13.63
N THR A 404 8.67 -9.02 -13.20
CA THR A 404 9.23 -9.33 -11.88
C THR A 404 9.35 -8.05 -11.07
N TYR A 405 8.75 -8.06 -9.88
CA TYR A 405 8.80 -6.95 -8.93
C TYR A 405 9.71 -7.31 -7.79
N ILE A 406 10.74 -6.52 -7.57
CA ILE A 406 11.75 -6.76 -6.55
C ILE A 406 11.48 -5.79 -5.41
N SER A 407 11.52 -6.27 -4.18
CA SER A 407 11.49 -5.39 -3.02
C SER A 407 12.61 -4.34 -3.17
N PRO A 408 12.39 -3.06 -2.84
CA PRO A 408 13.47 -2.07 -2.91
C PRO A 408 14.63 -2.40 -1.97
N GLU A 409 15.87 -2.02 -2.32
CA GLU A 409 16.98 -2.11 -1.37
C GLU A 409 16.75 -1.14 -0.21
N PRO A 410 17.06 -1.49 1.05
CA PRO A 410 17.02 -0.55 2.15
C PRO A 410 18.06 0.56 1.99
N ALA A 411 17.76 1.75 2.50
CA ALA A 411 18.64 2.91 2.38
C ALA A 411 19.41 3.19 3.67
N THR A 412 20.49 3.95 3.53
CA THR A 412 21.30 4.46 4.65
C THR A 412 20.69 5.70 5.31
N TYR A 413 19.47 6.10 4.95
CA TYR A 413 18.71 7.19 5.57
C TYR A 413 17.40 6.68 6.17
N ILE A 414 16.75 7.50 7.00
CA ILE A 414 15.45 7.18 7.61
C ILE A 414 14.31 7.76 6.76
N GLY A 415 13.22 7.00 6.63
CA GLY A 415 12.02 7.40 5.89
C GLY A 415 12.04 7.00 4.42
N ALA A 416 10.95 7.37 3.73
CA ALA A 416 10.65 7.00 2.34
C ALA A 416 11.43 7.79 1.30
N TYR A 417 11.89 8.99 1.63
CA TYR A 417 12.48 9.88 0.65
C TYR A 417 13.78 10.43 1.21
N GLY A 418 14.91 10.08 0.58
CA GLY A 418 16.22 10.63 0.91
C GLY A 418 16.36 12.08 0.44
N THR A 419 17.59 12.51 0.16
CA THR A 419 17.81 13.78 -0.54
C THR A 419 17.28 13.69 -1.97
N LYS A 420 16.66 14.78 -2.42
CA LYS A 420 16.31 14.94 -3.84
C LYS A 420 17.60 15.15 -4.62
N LEU A 421 17.84 14.29 -5.62
CA LEU A 421 19.02 14.37 -6.50
C LEU A 421 18.88 15.49 -7.53
#